data_AF-A0A948NW32-F1
#
_entry.id   AF-A0A948NW32-F1
#
_cell.length_a   1.000
_cell.length_b   1.000
_cell.length_c   1.000
_cell.angle_alpha   90.00
_cell.angle_beta   90.00
_cell.angle_gamma   90.00
#
_symmetry.space_group_name_H-M   'P 1'
#
loop_
_entity.id
_entity.type
_entity.pdbx_description
1 polymer ?
#
loop_
_entity_poly.entity_id
_entity_poly.type
_entity_poly.pdbx_seq_one_letter_code
_entity_poly.pdbx_strand_id
1 'polypeptide(L)'
;MTYGVYTAGTAGDEVSSTYEGRHLTFSESQLVHPYIADGFVNKGDPVLVGENIVGVAFRDAAAATDLIAIDTEGIWQLSVKATDQNGNSAVVVGDELFIEKVPGTNTSILSKNYNKAAMVRFGYALYPIAEGVTDVIPVKVHFDPDDQYEQVGVSAAFEAMGALLSNAREYRYRSTKVSGDIRGQYMALALNGAGGFRRSTPGTHHRRSSRCPDRSWRTPRAGV
;
A
#
# COMPACT_ATOMS: atom_id res chain seq x y z
N MET A 1 8.44 24.55 -4.08
CA MET A 1 7.57 24.83 -5.23
C MET A 1 6.25 25.34 -4.70
N THR A 2 5.71 26.41 -5.25
CA THR A 2 4.35 26.88 -4.96
C THR A 2 3.40 26.05 -5.81
N TYR A 3 2.45 25.32 -5.22
CA TYR A 3 1.50 24.47 -5.94
C TYR A 3 0.20 25.24 -6.27
N GLY A 4 -0.15 25.35 -7.55
CA GLY A 4 -1.40 25.92 -8.03
C GLY A 4 -1.67 27.40 -7.71
N VAL A 5 -2.95 27.76 -7.77
CA VAL A 5 -3.51 29.11 -7.50
C VAL A 5 -3.73 29.34 -5.99
N TYR A 6 -3.57 28.29 -5.19
CA TYR A 6 -3.89 28.29 -3.76
C TYR A 6 -2.78 28.99 -2.97
N THR A 7 -3.06 30.21 -2.52
CA THR A 7 -2.17 30.95 -1.61
C THR A 7 -2.45 30.59 -0.16
N ALA A 8 -1.44 30.65 0.71
CA ALA A 8 -1.63 30.49 2.14
C ALA A 8 -2.66 31.52 2.65
N GLY A 9 -3.69 31.03 3.34
CA GLY A 9 -4.73 31.84 3.98
C GLY A 9 -4.70 31.72 5.50
N THR A 10 -5.74 32.22 6.15
CA THR A 10 -5.96 32.04 7.59
C THR A 10 -6.70 30.71 7.81
N ALA A 11 -6.45 30.05 8.95
CA ALA A 11 -7.18 28.84 9.30
C ALA A 11 -8.70 29.11 9.34
N GLY A 12 -9.48 28.31 8.61
CA GLY A 12 -10.93 28.46 8.48
C GLY A 12 -11.37 29.19 7.21
N ASP A 13 -10.45 29.78 6.44
CA ASP A 13 -10.77 30.33 5.13
C ASP A 13 -11.08 29.19 4.15
N GLU A 14 -12.26 29.25 3.53
CA GLU A 14 -12.60 28.39 2.41
C GLU A 14 -11.86 28.88 1.16
N VAL A 15 -10.91 28.08 0.67
CA VAL A 15 -10.07 28.44 -0.49
C VAL A 15 -10.67 27.95 -1.83
N SER A 16 -11.72 27.12 -1.78
CA SER A 16 -12.45 26.64 -2.96
C SER A 16 -13.89 26.30 -2.59
N SER A 17 -14.85 27.01 -3.18
CA SER A 17 -16.29 26.87 -2.89
C SER A 17 -17.09 26.14 -3.98
N THR A 18 -16.44 25.72 -5.06
CA THR A 18 -17.09 24.98 -6.14
C THR A 18 -16.87 23.48 -5.98
N TYR A 19 -17.96 22.73 -5.78
CA TYR A 19 -17.96 21.27 -5.78
C TYR A 19 -17.07 20.61 -4.71
N GLU A 20 -17.10 21.12 -3.47
CA GLU A 20 -16.56 20.42 -2.29
C GLU A 20 -15.06 20.03 -2.37
N GLY A 21 -14.26 20.75 -3.18
CA GLY A 21 -12.84 20.42 -3.37
C GLY A 21 -12.55 19.30 -4.37
N ARG A 22 -13.57 18.82 -5.10
CA ARG A 22 -13.43 17.82 -6.17
C ARG A 22 -12.63 18.33 -7.37
N HIS A 23 -12.76 19.62 -7.70
CA HIS A 23 -12.01 20.23 -8.79
C HIS A 23 -10.86 21.05 -8.25
N LEU A 24 -9.64 20.71 -8.65
CA LEU A 24 -8.43 21.40 -8.25
C LEU A 24 -7.78 22.04 -9.47
N THR A 25 -7.16 23.20 -9.31
CA THR A 25 -6.48 23.90 -10.42
C THR A 25 -4.99 24.07 -10.16
N PHE A 26 -4.19 23.59 -11.11
CA PHE A 26 -2.72 23.62 -11.05
C PHE A 26 -2.15 24.21 -12.33
N SER A 27 -0.90 24.68 -12.28
CA SER A 27 -0.21 25.05 -13.52
C SER A 27 0.26 23.79 -14.25
N GLU A 28 0.29 23.83 -15.57
CA GLU A 28 0.71 22.71 -16.40
C GLU A 28 2.07 22.11 -16.00
N SER A 29 3.05 22.95 -15.67
CA SER A 29 4.37 22.53 -15.16
C SER A 29 4.37 21.69 -13.87
N GLN A 30 3.22 21.54 -13.20
CA GLN A 30 3.04 20.76 -11.98
C GLN A 30 2.38 19.40 -12.24
N LEU A 31 1.88 19.20 -13.45
CA LEU A 31 1.18 17.98 -13.84
C LEU A 31 2.18 16.97 -14.40
N VAL A 32 2.01 15.73 -13.99
CA VAL A 32 2.58 14.56 -14.64
C VAL A 32 1.45 13.90 -15.42
N HIS A 33 1.61 13.75 -16.73
CA HIS A 33 0.57 13.28 -17.66
C HIS A 33 1.20 12.43 -18.77
N PRO A 34 0.42 11.71 -19.61
CA PRO A 34 0.95 10.86 -20.67
C PRO A 34 1.91 11.61 -21.57
N TYR A 35 2.95 10.92 -22.03
CA TYR A 35 3.84 11.50 -23.02
C TYR A 35 3.06 11.78 -24.30
N ILE A 36 3.01 13.05 -24.67
CA ILE A 36 2.40 13.57 -25.88
C ILE A 36 3.46 14.38 -26.61
N ALA A 37 3.39 14.41 -27.94
CA ALA A 37 4.45 14.97 -28.78
C ALA A 37 4.70 16.48 -28.57
N ASP A 38 3.66 17.23 -28.18
CA ASP A 38 3.77 18.66 -27.84
C ASP A 38 4.28 18.89 -26.41
N GLY A 39 4.32 17.85 -25.58
CA GLY A 39 4.77 17.90 -24.19
C GLY A 39 3.78 18.57 -23.25
N PHE A 40 2.51 18.70 -23.64
CA PHE A 40 1.48 19.33 -22.83
C PHE A 40 0.29 18.39 -22.60
N VAL A 41 -0.43 18.61 -21.51
CA VAL A 41 -1.64 17.86 -21.17
C VAL A 41 -2.76 18.19 -22.14
N ASN A 42 -3.51 17.16 -22.53
CA ASN A 42 -4.75 17.28 -23.26
C ASN A 42 -5.95 16.98 -22.35
N LYS A 43 -7.10 17.48 -22.76
CA LYS A 43 -8.38 17.21 -22.11
C LYS A 43 -8.63 15.69 -22.07
N GLY A 44 -8.98 15.21 -20.88
CA GLY A 44 -9.26 13.80 -20.64
C GLY A 44 -8.03 12.98 -20.26
N ASP A 45 -6.83 13.58 -20.24
CA ASP A 45 -5.65 12.87 -19.80
C ASP A 45 -5.68 12.58 -18.30
N PRO A 46 -5.25 11.39 -17.87
CA PRO A 46 -5.00 11.11 -16.47
C PRO A 46 -3.77 11.90 -16.02
N VAL A 47 -3.87 12.55 -14.86
CA VAL A 47 -2.80 13.40 -14.32
C VAL A 47 -2.46 13.05 -12.88
N LEU A 48 -1.21 13.27 -12.53
CA LEU A 48 -0.68 13.20 -11.17
C LEU A 48 -0.06 14.57 -10.82
N VAL A 49 -0.33 15.06 -9.61
CA VAL A 49 0.22 16.29 -9.06
C VAL A 49 0.96 15.98 -7.78
N GLY A 50 2.25 16.34 -7.75
CA GLY A 50 3.14 15.95 -6.66
C GLY A 50 3.26 14.43 -6.56
N GLU A 51 3.03 13.87 -5.36
CA GLU A 51 3.21 12.44 -5.11
C GLU A 51 1.92 11.62 -5.11
N ASN A 52 0.77 12.23 -4.81
CA ASN A 52 -0.45 11.48 -4.51
C ASN A 52 -1.73 12.03 -5.18
N ILE A 53 -1.76 13.31 -5.58
CA ILE A 53 -3.00 13.92 -6.08
C ILE A 53 -3.22 13.45 -7.51
N VAL A 54 -4.25 12.64 -7.72
CA VAL A 54 -4.61 12.12 -9.04
C VAL A 54 -5.88 12.77 -9.55
N GLY A 55 -6.03 12.85 -10.87
CA GLY A 55 -7.25 13.34 -11.48
C GLY A 55 -7.26 13.24 -13.00
N VAL A 56 -8.24 13.88 -13.63
CA VAL A 56 -8.38 13.96 -15.08
C VAL A 56 -8.46 15.42 -15.52
N ALA A 57 -7.68 15.81 -16.53
CA ALA A 57 -7.64 17.19 -17.02
C ALA A 57 -8.91 17.60 -17.77
N PHE A 58 -9.46 18.78 -17.49
CA PHE A 58 -10.69 19.27 -18.15
C PHE A 58 -10.47 20.01 -19.47
N ARG A 59 -9.24 20.41 -19.76
CA ARG A 59 -8.89 21.19 -20.96
C ARG A 59 -7.46 20.90 -21.40
N ASP A 60 -7.17 21.23 -22.64
CA ASP A 60 -5.82 21.20 -23.19
C ASP A 60 -4.98 22.36 -22.63
N ALA A 61 -3.67 22.13 -22.48
CA ALA A 61 -2.68 23.17 -22.23
C ALA A 61 -1.99 23.58 -23.54
N ALA A 62 -1.59 24.84 -23.62
CA ALA A 62 -0.77 25.38 -24.72
C ALA A 62 0.58 25.94 -24.22
N ALA A 63 0.73 26.10 -22.90
CA ALA A 63 1.95 26.55 -22.26
C ALA A 63 2.09 25.97 -20.83
N ALA A 64 3.34 25.83 -20.38
CA ALA A 64 3.67 25.32 -19.03
C ALA A 64 3.12 26.17 -17.86
N THR A 65 2.69 27.41 -18.14
CA THR A 65 2.07 28.33 -17.18
C THR A 65 0.55 28.28 -17.17
N ASP A 66 -0.07 27.53 -18.08
CA ASP A 66 -1.53 27.46 -18.17
C ASP A 66 -2.11 26.80 -16.93
N LEU A 67 -3.21 27.36 -16.44
CA LEU A 67 -3.95 26.82 -15.31
C LEU A 67 -4.95 25.78 -15.77
N ILE A 68 -4.74 24.53 -15.36
CA ILE A 68 -5.53 23.38 -15.76
C ILE A 68 -6.33 22.91 -14.55
N ALA A 69 -7.64 22.86 -14.71
CA ALA A 69 -8.54 22.27 -13.74
C ALA A 69 -8.58 20.74 -13.95
N ILE A 70 -8.48 20.00 -12.85
CA ILE A 70 -8.49 18.55 -12.81
C ILE A 70 -9.68 18.06 -11.98
N ASP A 71 -10.26 16.94 -12.37
CA ASP A 71 -11.28 16.24 -11.59
C ASP A 71 -10.64 15.12 -10.77
N THR A 72 -10.62 15.25 -9.44
CA THR A 72 -10.00 14.25 -8.55
C THR A 72 -10.93 13.09 -8.21
N GLU A 73 -12.19 13.17 -8.62
CA GLU A 73 -13.17 12.11 -8.38
C GLU A 73 -14.20 12.01 -9.51
N GLY A 74 -14.51 10.83 -10.02
CA GLY A 74 -15.55 10.71 -11.05
C GLY A 74 -15.45 9.42 -11.85
N ILE A 75 -16.24 9.30 -12.90
CA ILE A 75 -16.13 8.20 -13.86
C ILE A 75 -15.71 8.79 -15.21
N TRP A 76 -14.57 8.33 -15.71
CA TRP A 76 -13.92 8.87 -16.91
C TRP A 76 -13.56 7.76 -17.88
N GLN A 77 -13.64 8.05 -19.18
CA GLN A 77 -13.17 7.14 -20.24
C GLN A 77 -11.67 7.35 -20.42
N LEU A 78 -10.86 6.37 -20.03
CA LEU A 78 -9.40 6.52 -19.98
C LEU A 78 -8.71 5.36 -20.70
N SER A 79 -7.57 5.67 -21.34
CA SER A 79 -6.72 4.67 -21.98
C SER A 79 -5.98 3.86 -20.91
N VAL A 80 -6.23 2.55 -20.86
CA VAL A 80 -5.66 1.62 -19.89
C VAL A 80 -4.95 0.51 -20.64
N LYS A 81 -3.74 0.16 -20.19
CA LYS A 81 -3.00 -1.00 -20.68
C LYS A 81 -3.13 -2.16 -19.69
N ALA A 82 -3.60 -3.30 -20.20
CA ALA A 82 -3.79 -4.53 -19.46
C ALA A 82 -2.46 -5.26 -19.19
N THR A 83 -1.64 -4.64 -18.34
CA THR A 83 -0.37 -5.17 -17.85
C THR A 83 -0.22 -4.90 -16.36
N ASP A 84 0.53 -5.77 -15.68
CA ASP A 84 1.01 -5.57 -14.32
C ASP A 84 2.55 -5.57 -14.27
N GLN A 85 3.14 -5.56 -13.08
CA GLN A 85 4.60 -5.58 -12.87
C GLN A 85 5.29 -6.85 -13.40
N ASN A 86 4.54 -7.92 -13.67
CA ASN A 86 5.05 -9.21 -14.14
C ASN A 86 4.79 -9.44 -15.65
N GLY A 87 4.06 -8.54 -16.33
CA GLY A 87 3.82 -8.61 -17.77
C GLY A 87 2.36 -8.40 -18.15
N ASN A 88 1.90 -9.10 -19.18
CA ASN A 88 0.50 -9.03 -19.64
C ASN A 88 -0.43 -9.58 -18.54
N SER A 89 -1.48 -8.83 -18.23
CA SER A 89 -2.41 -9.15 -17.15
C SER A 89 -3.76 -8.56 -17.49
N ALA A 90 -4.77 -9.40 -17.69
CA ALA A 90 -6.12 -8.93 -18.01
C ALA A 90 -6.64 -7.99 -16.92
N VAL A 91 -7.41 -6.99 -17.34
CA VAL A 91 -8.13 -6.09 -16.43
C VAL A 91 -9.54 -6.64 -16.26
N VAL A 92 -10.00 -6.73 -15.02
CA VAL A 92 -11.39 -7.04 -14.67
C VAL A 92 -12.03 -5.89 -13.91
N VAL A 93 -13.36 -5.88 -13.86
CA VAL A 93 -14.11 -4.85 -13.11
C VAL A 93 -13.72 -4.89 -11.63
N GLY A 94 -13.38 -3.73 -11.07
CA GLY A 94 -12.93 -3.55 -9.70
C GLY A 94 -11.41 -3.64 -9.53
N ASP A 95 -10.64 -3.98 -10.57
CA ASP A 95 -9.18 -3.94 -10.47
C ASP A 95 -8.68 -2.52 -10.20
N GLU A 96 -7.68 -2.42 -9.33
CA GLU A 96 -6.95 -1.19 -9.08
C GLU A 96 -6.09 -0.82 -10.28
N LEU A 97 -6.15 0.46 -10.63
CA LEU A 97 -5.35 1.07 -11.68
C LEU A 97 -4.41 2.09 -11.08
N PHE A 98 -3.21 2.12 -11.63
CA PHE A 98 -2.11 2.96 -11.17
C PHE A 98 -1.58 3.84 -12.31
N ILE A 99 -1.20 5.07 -11.96
CA ILE A 99 -0.54 6.06 -12.81
C ILE A 99 0.98 6.05 -12.56
N GLU A 100 1.77 6.13 -13.62
CA GLU A 100 3.22 6.26 -13.54
C GLU A 100 3.63 7.65 -13.03
N LYS A 101 4.54 7.69 -12.04
CA LYS A 101 5.09 8.92 -11.45
C LYS A 101 5.99 9.68 -12.42
N VAL A 102 6.65 8.96 -13.32
CA VAL A 102 7.55 9.51 -14.33
C VAL A 102 7.25 8.79 -15.64
N PRO A 103 6.39 9.35 -16.49
CA PRO A 103 5.91 8.67 -17.68
C PRO A 103 7.06 8.41 -18.66
N GLY A 104 7.13 7.17 -19.13
CA GLY A 104 7.99 6.82 -20.27
C GLY A 104 7.48 7.42 -21.59
N THR A 105 8.25 7.26 -22.66
CA THR A 105 7.84 7.68 -24.02
C THR A 105 6.70 6.84 -24.62
N ASN A 106 6.22 5.82 -23.89
CA ASN A 106 5.10 4.98 -24.33
C ASN A 106 3.79 5.56 -23.79
N THR A 107 2.82 5.68 -24.68
CA THR A 107 1.55 6.44 -24.56
C THR A 107 0.57 5.97 -23.49
N SER A 108 0.78 4.83 -22.82
CA SER A 108 -0.17 4.27 -21.85
C SER A 108 0.31 4.47 -20.42
N ILE A 109 -0.34 5.35 -19.67
CA ILE A 109 0.00 5.64 -18.27
C ILE A 109 -0.71 4.71 -17.28
N LEU A 110 -1.95 4.32 -17.55
CA LEU A 110 -2.74 3.56 -16.58
C LEU A 110 -2.57 2.05 -16.81
N SER A 111 -2.23 1.35 -15.74
CA SER A 111 -2.07 -0.11 -15.75
C SER A 111 -2.33 -0.71 -14.36
N LYS A 112 -2.23 -2.03 -14.24
CA LYS A 112 -2.31 -2.75 -12.95
C LYS A 112 -0.96 -2.85 -12.25
N ASN A 113 0.06 -2.15 -12.73
CA ASN A 113 1.39 -2.20 -12.14
C ASN A 113 1.38 -1.51 -10.76
N TYR A 114 1.42 -2.30 -9.69
CA TYR A 114 1.37 -1.78 -8.31
C TYR A 114 2.74 -1.35 -7.76
N ASN A 115 3.79 -1.29 -8.58
CA ASN A 115 5.13 -0.94 -8.09
C ASN A 115 5.16 0.47 -7.47
N LYS A 116 4.98 0.57 -6.15
CA LYS A 116 4.85 1.83 -5.40
C LYS A 116 6.06 2.78 -5.54
N ALA A 117 7.22 2.25 -5.96
CA ALA A 117 8.39 3.08 -6.26
C ALA A 117 8.17 3.96 -7.50
N ALA A 118 7.44 3.46 -8.50
CA ALA A 118 7.24 4.11 -9.79
C ALA A 118 5.77 4.51 -10.06
N MET A 119 4.82 4.01 -9.28
CA MET A 119 3.38 4.09 -9.55
C MET A 119 2.61 4.67 -8.35
N VAL A 120 1.46 5.28 -8.60
CA VAL A 120 0.51 5.82 -7.62
C VAL A 120 -0.88 5.30 -7.94
N ARG A 121 -1.68 4.96 -6.92
CA ARG A 121 -3.07 4.53 -7.12
C ARG A 121 -3.88 5.66 -7.77
N PHE A 122 -4.61 5.32 -8.83
CA PHE A 122 -5.40 6.28 -9.60
C PHE A 122 -6.90 6.06 -9.43
N GLY A 123 -7.33 4.80 -9.42
CA GLY A 123 -8.75 4.46 -9.34
C GLY A 123 -9.04 2.99 -9.64
N TYR A 124 -10.27 2.70 -10.04
CA TYR A 124 -10.76 1.34 -10.26
C TYR A 124 -11.36 1.16 -11.65
N ALA A 125 -11.06 0.05 -12.30
CA ALA A 125 -11.62 -0.31 -13.60
C ALA A 125 -13.13 -0.64 -13.49
N LEU A 126 -13.94 -0.13 -14.41
CA LEU A 126 -15.38 -0.45 -14.49
C LEU A 126 -15.73 -1.32 -15.72
N TYR A 127 -14.72 -1.71 -16.50
CA TYR A 127 -14.88 -2.54 -17.70
C TYR A 127 -13.67 -3.47 -17.89
N PRO A 128 -13.87 -4.73 -18.30
CA PRO A 128 -12.76 -5.67 -18.49
C PRO A 128 -12.03 -5.49 -19.83
N ILE A 129 -10.71 -5.73 -19.84
CA ILE A 129 -9.86 -5.71 -21.05
C ILE A 129 -9.03 -7.00 -21.07
N ALA A 130 -8.88 -7.61 -22.25
CA ALA A 130 -7.98 -8.75 -22.44
C ALA A 130 -6.51 -8.39 -22.14
N GLU A 131 -5.72 -9.38 -21.71
CA GLU A 131 -4.33 -9.19 -21.33
C GLU A 131 -3.47 -8.62 -22.47
N GLY A 132 -2.55 -7.71 -22.15
CA GLY A 132 -1.64 -7.07 -23.10
C GLY A 132 -2.27 -6.04 -24.04
N VAL A 133 -3.60 -5.90 -24.03
CA VAL A 133 -4.33 -4.93 -24.86
C VAL A 133 -4.33 -3.56 -24.19
N THR A 134 -4.27 -2.50 -25.00
CA THR A 134 -4.60 -1.14 -24.58
C THR A 134 -5.96 -0.77 -25.15
N ASP A 135 -6.87 -0.32 -24.28
CA ASP A 135 -8.22 0.10 -24.68
C ASP A 135 -8.70 1.28 -23.82
N VAL A 136 -9.72 1.99 -24.29
CA VAL A 136 -10.35 3.10 -23.58
C VAL A 136 -11.56 2.57 -22.82
N ILE A 137 -11.49 2.61 -21.49
CA ILE A 137 -12.52 2.05 -20.60
C ILE A 137 -13.01 3.05 -19.54
N PRO A 138 -14.22 2.85 -18.99
CA PRO A 138 -14.68 3.64 -17.86
C PRO A 138 -13.88 3.28 -16.61
N VAL A 139 -13.36 4.28 -15.93
CA VAL A 139 -12.58 4.18 -14.69
C VAL A 139 -13.20 5.08 -13.64
N LYS A 140 -13.44 4.54 -12.43
CA LYS A 140 -13.79 5.34 -11.25
C LYS A 140 -12.50 5.93 -10.69
N VAL A 141 -12.30 7.23 -10.92
CA VAL A 141 -11.21 8.02 -10.34
C VAL A 141 -11.54 8.27 -8.87
N HIS A 142 -10.56 8.04 -8.00
CA HIS A 142 -10.69 8.31 -6.59
C HIS A 142 -9.33 8.61 -5.98
N PHE A 143 -9.21 9.78 -5.35
CA PHE A 143 -8.05 10.11 -4.53
C PHE A 143 -8.12 9.33 -3.21
N ASP A 144 -7.45 8.18 -3.19
CA ASP A 144 -7.24 7.37 -1.99
C ASP A 144 -5.72 7.19 -1.83
N PRO A 145 -5.05 8.06 -1.06
CA PRO A 145 -3.62 7.94 -0.85
C PRO A 145 -3.35 6.59 -0.17
N ASP A 146 -2.63 5.73 -0.89
CA ASP A 146 -2.17 4.43 -0.41
C ASP A 146 -1.70 4.56 1.05
N ASP A 147 -2.36 3.86 1.98
CA ASP A 147 -1.79 3.73 3.31
C ASP A 147 -0.49 2.94 3.15
N GLN A 148 0.62 3.55 3.57
CA GLN A 148 1.94 2.91 3.61
C GLN A 148 1.93 1.60 4.41
N TYR A 149 0.92 1.39 5.26
CA TYR A 149 0.69 0.18 6.03
C TYR A 149 -0.34 -0.78 5.41
N GLU A 150 -0.98 -0.45 4.29
CA GLU A 150 -1.83 -1.36 3.54
C GLU A 150 -0.94 -2.42 2.86
N GLN A 151 -0.60 -3.47 3.62
CA GLN A 151 0.01 -4.68 3.10
C GLN A 151 -1.05 -5.50 2.40
N VAL A 152 -1.31 -5.18 1.12
CA VAL A 152 -2.10 -6.07 0.27
C VAL A 152 -1.20 -7.24 -0.17
N GLY A 153 -1.40 -8.41 0.44
CA GLY A 153 -1.01 -9.69 -0.15
C GLY A 153 0.43 -10.21 -0.02
N VAL A 154 1.34 -9.59 0.74
CA VAL A 154 2.70 -10.16 0.95
C VAL A 154 2.79 -10.98 2.24
N SER A 155 2.38 -12.25 2.16
CA SER A 155 2.59 -13.25 3.22
C SER A 155 4.06 -13.63 3.46
N ALA A 156 4.99 -13.23 2.57
CA ALA A 156 6.41 -13.55 2.73
C ALA A 156 7.08 -12.84 3.92
N ALA A 157 6.61 -11.64 4.29
CA ALA A 157 7.10 -10.95 5.49
C ALA A 157 6.63 -11.65 6.78
N PHE A 158 5.47 -12.32 6.75
CA PHE A 158 4.98 -13.07 7.90
C PHE A 158 5.76 -14.37 8.10
N GLU A 159 6.19 -15.04 7.03
CA GLU A 159 7.07 -16.21 7.12
C GLU A 159 8.49 -15.84 7.59
N ALA A 160 9.02 -14.68 7.17
CA ALA A 160 10.34 -14.21 7.60
C ALA A 160 10.37 -13.67 9.04
N MET A 161 9.28 -13.06 9.52
CA MET A 161 9.20 -12.48 10.87
C MET A 161 8.73 -13.46 11.96
N GLY A 162 8.15 -14.62 11.59
CA GLY A 162 7.69 -15.64 12.53
C GLY A 162 8.79 -16.27 13.42
N ALA A 163 10.06 -16.15 13.03
CA ALA A 163 11.18 -16.67 13.82
C ALA A 163 11.82 -15.64 14.77
N LEU A 164 11.62 -14.33 14.55
CA LEU A 164 12.31 -13.27 15.30
C LEU A 164 11.44 -12.55 16.33
N LEU A 165 10.12 -12.71 16.28
CA LEU A 165 9.20 -12.05 17.20
C LEU A 165 8.39 -13.07 18.00
N SER A 166 8.98 -13.62 19.06
CA SER A 166 8.24 -14.34 20.11
C SER A 166 7.18 -13.49 20.81
N ASN A 167 7.08 -12.20 20.47
CA ASN A 167 6.12 -11.23 21.01
C ASN A 167 5.25 -10.56 19.92
N ALA A 168 5.24 -11.04 18.67
CA ALA A 168 4.30 -10.51 17.68
C ALA A 168 2.86 -10.86 18.11
N ARG A 169 2.08 -9.84 18.46
CA ARG A 169 0.63 -9.99 18.65
C ARG A 169 0.01 -10.14 17.26
N GLU A 170 -0.34 -11.37 16.93
CA GLU A 170 -1.10 -11.66 15.71
C GLU A 170 -2.53 -11.14 15.88
N TYR A 171 -2.86 -10.04 15.20
CA TYR A 171 -4.23 -9.56 15.11
C TYR A 171 -4.94 -10.31 13.98
N ARG A 172 -5.46 -11.52 14.25
CA ARG A 172 -6.36 -12.19 13.32
C ARG A 172 -7.73 -11.54 13.37
N TYR A 173 -8.03 -10.70 12.39
CA TYR A 173 -9.41 -10.33 12.09
C TYR A 173 -10.11 -11.53 11.46
N ARG A 174 -10.77 -12.35 12.29
CA ARG A 174 -11.77 -13.30 11.80
C ARG A 174 -13.10 -12.57 11.66
N SER A 175 -13.42 -12.13 10.44
CA SER A 175 -14.79 -11.74 10.10
C SER A 175 -15.63 -13.01 10.00
N THR A 176 -16.29 -13.40 11.09
CA THR A 176 -17.38 -14.38 11.01
C THR A 176 -18.60 -13.64 10.50
N LYS A 177 -18.86 -13.72 9.19
CA LYS A 177 -20.14 -13.30 8.59
C LYS A 177 -21.25 -14.21 9.12
N VAL A 178 -21.77 -13.87 10.29
CA VAL A 178 -23.10 -14.28 10.75
C VAL A 178 -23.70 -13.06 11.45
N SER A 179 -24.45 -12.26 10.68
CA SER A 179 -25.34 -11.20 11.15
C SER A 179 -24.74 -10.03 11.94
N GLY A 180 -24.38 -8.96 11.21
CA GLY A 180 -24.71 -7.57 11.58
C GLY A 180 -24.03 -6.88 12.76
N ASP A 181 -23.24 -7.54 13.60
CA ASP A 181 -22.58 -6.88 14.74
C ASP A 181 -21.07 -7.22 14.78
N ILE A 182 -20.22 -6.27 14.38
CA ILE A 182 -18.76 -6.41 14.45
C ILE A 182 -18.34 -6.10 15.89
N ARG A 183 -18.43 -7.09 16.77
CA ARG A 183 -17.77 -7.01 18.08
C ARG A 183 -16.43 -7.69 17.97
N GLY A 184 -15.35 -6.90 18.03
CA GLY A 184 -14.00 -7.42 18.19
C GLY A 184 -13.91 -8.22 19.49
N GLN A 185 -13.95 -9.54 19.41
CA GLN A 185 -13.68 -10.40 20.56
C GLN A 185 -12.17 -10.50 20.74
N TYR A 186 -11.66 -9.85 21.78
CA TYR A 186 -10.28 -9.97 22.21
C TYR A 186 -10.07 -11.33 22.88
N MET A 187 -9.71 -12.36 22.10
CA MET A 187 -9.16 -13.58 22.70
C MET A 187 -7.65 -13.40 22.91
N ALA A 188 -7.24 -13.13 24.15
CA ALA A 188 -5.85 -13.27 24.53
C ALA A 188 -5.48 -14.75 24.40
N LEU A 189 -4.70 -15.10 23.37
CA LEU A 189 -4.13 -16.43 23.23
C LEU A 189 -3.04 -16.58 24.30
N ALA A 190 -3.38 -17.22 25.42
CA ALA A 190 -2.38 -17.63 26.40
C ALA A 190 -1.47 -18.67 25.73
N LEU A 191 -0.26 -18.26 25.35
CA LEU A 191 0.82 -19.15 24.94
C LEU A 191 1.24 -19.99 26.16
N ASN A 192 0.56 -21.11 26.36
CA ASN A 192 1.08 -22.18 27.19
C ASN A 192 2.23 -22.86 26.43
N GLY A 193 3.46 -22.68 26.92
CA GLY A 193 4.48 -23.72 26.79
C GLY A 193 5.79 -23.33 26.09
N ALA A 194 6.69 -22.69 26.84
CA ALA A 194 8.12 -22.91 26.71
C ALA A 194 8.70 -23.43 28.05
N GLY A 195 8.00 -24.39 28.66
CA GLY A 195 8.50 -25.17 29.80
C GLY A 195 9.11 -26.47 29.26
N GLY A 196 10.43 -26.52 29.13
CA GLY A 196 11.16 -27.69 28.64
C GLY A 196 10.98 -28.91 29.53
N PHE A 197 10.10 -29.84 29.13
CA PHE A 197 10.01 -31.17 29.72
C PHE A 197 11.03 -32.08 29.02
N ARG A 198 12.23 -32.18 29.59
CA ARG A 198 13.26 -33.14 29.15
C ARG A 198 12.78 -34.56 29.45
N ARG A 199 12.39 -35.28 28.41
CA ARG A 199 12.14 -36.73 28.44
C ARG A 199 13.50 -37.44 28.48
N SER A 200 13.87 -38.01 29.63
CA SER A 200 15.04 -38.86 29.76
C SER A 200 14.75 -40.23 29.13
N THR A 201 15.54 -40.59 28.12
CA THR A 201 15.54 -41.92 27.51
C THR A 201 16.19 -42.93 28.48
N PRO A 202 15.58 -44.10 28.76
CA PRO A 202 16.17 -45.12 29.62
C PRO A 202 17.09 -46.07 28.84
N GLY A 203 18.29 -46.30 29.37
CA GLY A 203 19.30 -47.25 28.87
C GLY A 203 20.68 -46.59 28.89
N THR A 204 21.75 -47.12 29.49
CA THR A 204 22.13 -48.51 29.71
C THR A 204 23.06 -48.56 30.92
N HIS A 205 22.82 -49.49 31.85
CA HIS A 205 23.67 -49.72 33.02
C HIS A 205 25.08 -50.17 32.59
N HIS A 206 26.09 -49.34 32.86
CA HIS A 206 27.47 -49.81 32.97
C HIS A 206 27.99 -49.60 34.39
N ARG A 207 28.20 -50.74 35.07
CA ARG A 207 28.92 -50.86 36.33
C ARG A 207 30.32 -50.22 36.24
N ARG A 208 30.69 -49.46 37.27
CA ARG A 208 32.05 -49.32 37.87
C ARG A 208 31.88 -48.52 39.17
N SER A 209 31.67 -49.20 40.29
CA SER A 209 32.69 -49.54 41.28
C SER A 209 33.47 -48.34 41.83
N SER A 210 33.18 -48.04 43.11
CA SER A 210 34.12 -47.65 44.16
C SER A 210 34.97 -46.39 43.94
N ARG A 211 34.67 -45.34 44.71
CA ARG A 211 35.51 -44.90 45.85
C ARG A 211 34.89 -43.64 46.46
N CYS A 212 34.43 -43.75 47.70
CA CYS A 212 34.38 -42.61 48.60
C CYS A 212 35.81 -42.21 48.95
N PRO A 213 36.08 -40.90 48.98
CA PRO A 213 36.65 -40.36 50.21
C PRO A 213 35.94 -39.06 50.62
N ASP A 214 35.34 -39.13 51.79
CA ASP A 214 35.58 -38.27 52.95
C ASP A 214 36.36 -36.95 52.69
N ARG A 215 35.72 -35.80 52.91
CA ARG A 215 36.33 -34.68 53.65
C ARG A 215 35.37 -33.53 53.98
N SER A 216 35.02 -33.50 55.26
CA SER A 216 35.14 -32.36 56.18
C SER A 216 34.74 -30.93 55.75
N TRP A 217 33.68 -30.44 56.41
CA TRP A 217 33.61 -29.21 57.22
C TRP A 217 34.42 -27.97 56.77
N ARG A 218 33.69 -26.90 56.44
CA ARG A 218 33.98 -25.50 56.84
C ARG A 218 32.76 -24.60 56.59
N THR A 219 32.10 -24.18 57.67
CA THR A 219 31.58 -22.81 57.83
C THR A 219 32.78 -21.88 58.16
N PRO A 220 32.69 -20.54 58.29
CA PRO A 220 31.51 -19.66 58.39
C PRO A 220 31.61 -18.32 57.62
N ARG A 221 30.60 -17.46 57.80
CA ARG A 221 30.69 -16.06 58.27
C ARG A 221 29.76 -15.13 57.47
N ALA A 222 28.56 -14.93 58.01
CA ALA A 222 27.75 -13.76 57.70
C ALA A 222 28.35 -12.56 58.44
N GLY A 223 28.61 -11.48 57.71
CA GLY A 223 28.81 -10.14 58.26
C GLY A 223 27.69 -9.25 57.72
N VAL A 224 27.01 -8.57 58.63
CA VAL A 224 26.30 -7.31 58.39
C VAL A 224 27.29 -6.18 58.66
#